data_AF-A0AAJ3TZ21-F1
#
_entry.id   AF-A0AAJ3TZ21-F1
#
_cell.length_a   1.000
_cell.length_b   1.000
_cell.length_c   1.000
_cell.angle_alpha   90.00
_cell.angle_beta   90.00
_cell.angle_gamma   90.00
#
_symmetry.space_group_name_H-M   'P 1'
#
loop_
_entity.id
_entity.type
_entity.pdbx_description
1 polymer ?
#
loop_
_entity_poly.entity_id
_entity_poly.type
_entity_poly.pdbx_seq_one_letter_code
_entity_poly.pdbx_strand_id
1 'polypeptide(L)'
;MINQLTFTKHYDTFDNVSKIYSDKFPQGKDLDLLHIVLYFRFLSYQENNLNCYESHETLAKIFKSSASTIKRKINDLKEMGLLETSPHPDPYISSLIYNALPLTDAHITPPGESSLSDLSEAEEAQEQPKGHKQPSFDVLDDDWDAPLPWETEETPVSSSEKVANDNEEDVLENFASLIIREKHRRIGGSSFIDFANSLAYRHGLKRPNGIEAYFSKHYPNVYEDFDLPF
;
A
#
# COMPACT_ATOMS: atom_id res chain seq x y z
N MET A 1 -8.85 13.90 16.29
CA MET A 1 -7.53 13.37 15.89
C MET A 1 -7.79 12.10 15.09
N ILE A 2 -7.56 12.14 13.78
CA ILE A 2 -7.62 10.95 12.93
C ILE A 2 -6.26 10.28 13.07
N ASN A 3 -6.20 9.14 13.76
CA ASN A 3 -5.00 8.32 13.82
C ASN A 3 -4.66 7.87 12.40
N GLN A 4 -3.72 8.53 11.74
CA GLN A 4 -3.12 8.00 10.53
C GLN A 4 -2.34 6.75 10.95
N LEU A 5 -2.83 5.57 10.56
CA LEU A 5 -2.05 4.35 10.68
C LEU A 5 -0.78 4.53 9.86
N THR A 6 0.35 4.69 10.53
CA THR A 6 1.68 4.61 9.93
C THR A 6 2.00 3.15 9.66
N PHE A 7 1.74 2.71 8.44
CA PHE A 7 2.16 1.41 7.96
C PHE A 7 3.65 1.43 7.64
N THR A 8 4.44 0.67 8.38
CA THR A 8 5.86 0.44 8.07
C THR A 8 5.94 -0.37 6.78
N LYS A 9 6.67 0.13 5.79
CA LYS A 9 6.86 -0.52 4.50
C LYS A 9 8.20 -1.24 4.49
N HIS A 10 8.19 -2.55 4.71
CA HIS A 10 9.34 -3.41 4.42
C HIS A 10 9.11 -4.04 3.07
N TYR A 11 9.93 -3.72 2.05
CA TYR A 11 9.78 -4.25 0.68
C TYR A 11 10.79 -5.37 0.35
N ASP A 12 11.68 -5.67 1.31
CA ASP A 12 12.93 -6.38 1.07
C ASP A 12 12.74 -7.85 0.64
N THR A 13 11.55 -8.43 0.82
CA THR A 13 11.26 -9.84 0.52
C THR A 13 11.19 -10.13 -0.98
N PHE A 14 10.93 -9.14 -1.84
CA PHE A 14 10.76 -9.33 -3.29
C PHE A 14 11.90 -8.78 -4.15
N ASP A 15 12.94 -8.18 -3.56
CA ASP A 15 14.01 -7.49 -4.31
C ASP A 15 14.79 -8.40 -5.28
N ASN A 16 14.72 -9.73 -5.10
CA ASN A 16 15.34 -10.72 -5.98
C ASN A 16 14.35 -11.70 -6.63
N VAL A 17 13.03 -11.48 -6.47
CA VAL A 17 11.99 -12.38 -6.97
C VAL A 17 11.32 -11.75 -8.20
N SER A 18 11.81 -12.13 -9.39
CA SER A 18 11.24 -11.64 -10.65
C SER A 18 9.98 -12.38 -11.09
N LYS A 19 9.84 -13.66 -10.70
CA LYS A 19 8.76 -14.54 -11.09
C LYS A 19 8.20 -15.31 -9.89
N ILE A 20 6.89 -15.51 -9.91
CA ILE A 20 6.17 -16.37 -8.97
C ILE A 20 5.61 -17.57 -9.69
N TYR A 21 5.95 -18.75 -9.18
CA TYR A 21 5.41 -20.03 -9.61
C TYR A 21 4.21 -20.41 -8.75
N SER A 22 3.19 -20.97 -9.39
CA SER A 22 2.03 -21.57 -8.72
C SER A 22 1.43 -22.65 -9.61
N ASP A 23 0.48 -23.43 -9.10
CA ASP A 23 -0.25 -24.42 -9.90
C ASP A 23 -0.94 -23.81 -11.13
N LYS A 24 -1.33 -22.53 -11.04
CA LYS A 24 -1.92 -21.77 -12.15
C LYS A 24 -0.87 -21.16 -13.07
N PHE A 25 0.35 -20.94 -12.57
CA PHE A 25 1.48 -20.37 -13.30
C PHE A 25 2.71 -21.28 -13.23
N PRO A 26 2.68 -22.46 -13.89
CA PRO A 26 3.82 -23.39 -13.87
C PRO A 26 5.05 -22.83 -14.60
N GLN A 27 4.86 -21.88 -15.53
CA GLN A 27 5.96 -21.20 -16.23
C GLN A 27 6.48 -19.97 -15.48
N GLY A 28 5.92 -19.68 -14.30
CA GLY A 28 6.15 -18.46 -13.54
C GLY A 28 5.40 -17.27 -14.14
N LYS A 29 4.96 -16.37 -13.27
CA LYS A 29 4.35 -15.10 -13.64
C LYS A 29 5.17 -13.95 -13.12
N ASP A 30 5.38 -12.95 -13.98
CA ASP A 30 6.17 -11.77 -13.63
C ASP A 30 5.48 -10.94 -12.54
N LEU A 31 6.29 -10.52 -11.58
CA LEU A 31 5.82 -9.74 -10.44
C LEU A 31 6.06 -8.24 -10.65
N ASP A 32 5.08 -7.56 -11.24
CA ASP A 32 5.10 -6.09 -11.33
C ASP A 32 5.12 -5.41 -9.95
N LEU A 33 5.70 -4.20 -9.89
CA LEU A 33 5.69 -3.34 -8.69
C LEU A 33 4.29 -3.18 -8.07
N LEU A 34 3.25 -3.12 -8.91
CA LEU A 34 1.88 -2.99 -8.42
C LEU A 34 1.40 -4.23 -7.63
N HIS A 35 1.86 -5.43 -7.98
CA HIS A 35 1.59 -6.62 -7.16
C HIS A 35 2.26 -6.51 -5.80
N ILE A 36 3.55 -6.14 -5.79
CA ILE A 36 4.36 -6.01 -4.58
C ILE A 36 3.71 -5.03 -3.61
N VAL A 37 3.39 -3.81 -4.07
CA VAL A 37 2.82 -2.78 -3.19
C VAL A 37 1.40 -3.09 -2.72
N LEU A 38 0.61 -3.86 -3.50
CA LEU A 38 -0.70 -4.35 -3.07
C LEU A 38 -0.55 -5.41 -1.98
N TYR A 39 0.31 -6.40 -2.20
CA TYR A 39 0.61 -7.45 -1.25
C TYR A 39 1.03 -6.87 0.10
N PHE A 40 2.03 -5.99 0.12
CA PHE A 40 2.50 -5.37 1.35
C PHE A 40 1.48 -4.44 2.00
N ARG A 41 0.59 -3.81 1.22
CA ARG A 41 -0.52 -3.06 1.81
C ARG A 41 -1.42 -4.00 2.61
N PHE A 42 -1.86 -5.12 2.03
CA PHE A 42 -2.71 -6.07 2.75
C PHE A 42 -2.01 -6.68 3.96
N LEU A 43 -0.74 -7.08 3.79
CA LEU A 43 0.08 -7.60 4.89
C LEU A 43 0.19 -6.60 6.04
N SER A 44 0.40 -5.31 5.73
CA SER A 44 0.52 -4.27 6.76
C SER A 44 -0.77 -4.07 7.56
N TYR A 45 -1.96 -4.27 6.97
CA TYR A 45 -3.21 -4.27 7.74
C TYR A 45 -3.25 -5.46 8.69
N GLN A 46 -2.89 -6.66 8.22
CA GLN A 46 -2.88 -7.87 9.04
C GLN A 46 -1.87 -7.82 10.19
N GLU A 47 -0.66 -7.33 9.94
CA GLU A 47 0.37 -7.13 10.97
C GLU A 47 -0.09 -6.17 12.08
N ASN A 48 -1.01 -5.25 11.75
CA ASN A 48 -1.64 -4.34 12.70
C ASN A 48 -2.96 -4.87 13.28
N ASN A 49 -3.30 -6.15 13.07
CA ASN A 49 -4.55 -6.78 13.49
C ASN A 49 -5.81 -6.10 12.92
N LEU A 50 -5.71 -5.55 11.71
CA LEU A 50 -6.82 -4.92 11.00
C LEU A 50 -7.14 -5.64 9.69
N ASN A 51 -8.37 -5.48 9.22
CA ASN A 51 -8.81 -5.95 7.91
C ASN A 51 -8.78 -4.81 6.90
N CYS A 52 -8.30 -5.09 5.69
CA CYS A 52 -8.42 -4.16 4.57
C CYS A 52 -9.77 -4.34 3.89
N TYR A 53 -10.61 -3.30 3.92
CA TYR A 53 -11.93 -3.24 3.27
C TYR A 53 -11.96 -2.30 2.05
N GLU A 54 -10.79 -1.89 1.56
CA GLU A 54 -10.70 -0.88 0.51
C GLU A 54 -11.27 -1.39 -0.81
N SER A 55 -12.15 -0.59 -1.43
CA SER A 55 -12.67 -0.90 -2.76
C SER A 55 -11.57 -0.83 -3.82
N HIS A 56 -11.81 -1.47 -4.97
CA HIS A 56 -10.91 -1.36 -6.11
C HIS A 56 -10.73 0.09 -6.57
N GLU A 57 -11.74 0.98 -6.42
CA GLU A 57 -11.59 2.40 -6.77
C GLU A 57 -10.71 3.15 -5.77
N THR A 58 -10.82 2.83 -4.48
CA THR A 58 -9.98 3.44 -3.44
C THR A 58 -8.52 3.05 -3.65
N LEU A 59 -8.26 1.75 -3.84
CA LEU A 59 -6.93 1.25 -4.18
C LEU A 59 -6.38 1.87 -5.47
N ALA A 60 -7.23 2.02 -6.50
CA ALA A 60 -6.85 2.66 -7.75
C ALA A 60 -6.38 4.11 -7.56
N LYS A 61 -7.07 4.89 -6.71
CA LYS A 61 -6.65 6.25 -6.36
C LYS A 61 -5.32 6.26 -5.59
N ILE A 62 -5.17 5.39 -4.60
CA ILE A 62 -3.94 5.29 -3.78
C ILE A 62 -2.73 4.97 -4.66
N PHE A 63 -2.86 3.99 -5.55
CA PHE A 63 -1.77 3.52 -6.40
C PHE A 63 -1.72 4.19 -7.79
N LYS A 64 -2.47 5.27 -7.98
CA LYS A 64 -2.53 6.04 -9.25
C LYS A 64 -2.70 5.14 -10.48
N SER A 65 -3.60 4.16 -10.36
CA SER A 65 -3.90 3.14 -11.36
C SER A 65 -5.39 3.11 -11.67
N SER A 66 -5.84 2.29 -12.63
CA SER A 66 -7.29 2.09 -12.86
C SER A 66 -7.86 1.00 -11.98
N ALA A 67 -9.16 1.09 -11.64
CA ALA A 67 -9.85 0.04 -10.88
C ALA A 67 -9.81 -1.33 -11.58
N SER A 68 -9.86 -1.34 -12.93
CA SER A 68 -9.68 -2.56 -13.73
C SER A 68 -8.29 -3.17 -13.58
N THR A 69 -7.25 -2.33 -13.53
CA THR A 69 -5.87 -2.78 -13.29
C THR A 69 -5.72 -3.35 -11.89
N ILE A 70 -6.27 -2.68 -10.87
CA ILE A 70 -6.28 -3.18 -9.49
C ILE A 70 -6.97 -4.54 -9.42
N LYS A 71 -8.17 -4.67 -9.98
CA LYS A 71 -8.93 -5.93 -10.00
C LYS A 71 -8.12 -7.06 -10.65
N ARG A 72 -7.46 -6.78 -11.78
CA ARG A 72 -6.60 -7.75 -12.46
C ARG A 72 -5.43 -8.16 -11.56
N LYS A 73 -4.74 -7.21 -10.94
CA LYS A 73 -3.58 -7.47 -10.08
C LYS A 73 -3.92 -8.21 -8.79
N ILE A 74 -5.08 -7.94 -8.22
CA ILE A 74 -5.62 -8.72 -7.09
C ILE A 74 -5.89 -10.15 -7.53
N ASN A 75 -6.51 -10.35 -8.71
CA ASN A 75 -6.74 -11.70 -9.23
C ASN A 75 -5.42 -12.43 -9.53
N ASP A 76 -4.43 -11.72 -10.08
CA ASP A 76 -3.08 -12.26 -10.30
C ASP A 76 -2.47 -12.77 -8.99
N LEU A 77 -2.52 -11.97 -7.92
CA LEU A 77 -2.03 -12.37 -6.58
C LEU A 77 -2.78 -13.59 -6.02
N LYS A 78 -4.10 -13.70 -6.26
CA LYS A 78 -4.89 -14.87 -5.85
C LYS A 78 -4.47 -16.13 -6.59
N GLU A 79 -4.31 -16.03 -7.91
CA GLU A 79 -3.86 -17.15 -8.75
C GLU A 79 -2.40 -17.55 -8.47
N MET A 80 -1.58 -16.61 -8.00
CA MET A 80 -0.23 -16.87 -7.50
C MET A 80 -0.21 -17.54 -6.11
N GLY A 81 -1.34 -17.66 -5.41
CA GLY A 81 -1.38 -18.20 -4.05
C GLY A 81 -0.86 -17.23 -2.97
N LEU A 82 -0.75 -15.94 -3.28
CA LEU A 82 -0.24 -14.91 -2.37
C LEU A 82 -1.37 -14.10 -1.70
N LEU A 83 -2.63 -14.35 -2.08
CA LEU A 83 -3.77 -13.60 -1.59
C LEU A 83 -5.03 -14.47 -1.54
N GLU A 84 -5.76 -14.38 -0.44
CA GLU A 84 -7.13 -14.86 -0.32
C GLU A 84 -8.09 -13.69 -0.12
N THR A 85 -9.34 -13.88 -0.55
CA THR A 85 -10.40 -12.89 -0.36
C THR A 85 -11.60 -13.56 0.29
N SER A 86 -12.07 -13.02 1.40
CA SER A 86 -13.31 -13.43 2.06
C SER A 86 -14.37 -12.34 1.99
N PRO A 87 -15.66 -12.69 2.03
CA PRO A 87 -16.72 -11.70 2.14
C PRO A 87 -16.65 -10.98 3.49
N HIS A 88 -17.22 -9.78 3.57
CA HIS A 88 -17.38 -9.08 4.83
C HIS A 88 -18.20 -9.92 5.83
N PRO A 89 -17.86 -9.92 7.14
CA PRO A 89 -18.62 -10.68 8.15
C PRO A 89 -20.08 -10.22 8.27
N ASP A 90 -20.32 -8.93 8.03
CA ASP A 90 -21.67 -8.39 7.82
C ASP A 90 -22.16 -8.72 6.39
N PRO A 91 -23.24 -9.51 6.23
CA PRO A 91 -23.78 -9.90 4.94
C PRO A 91 -24.38 -8.73 4.13
N TYR A 92 -24.62 -7.58 4.74
CA TYR A 92 -25.14 -6.39 4.05
C TYR A 92 -24.05 -5.53 3.43
N ILE A 93 -22.77 -5.83 3.69
CA ILE A 93 -21.63 -5.09 3.18
C ILE A 93 -20.93 -5.89 2.07
N SER A 94 -20.83 -5.30 0.88
CA SER A 94 -20.27 -5.97 -0.31
C SER A 94 -18.75 -5.90 -0.43
N SER A 95 -18.06 -5.28 0.53
CA SER A 95 -16.59 -5.21 0.53
C SER A 95 -15.96 -6.58 0.77
N LEU A 96 -14.77 -6.78 0.23
CA LEU A 96 -13.96 -7.97 0.48
C LEU A 96 -12.95 -7.68 1.58
N ILE A 97 -12.63 -8.72 2.36
CA ILE A 97 -11.45 -8.76 3.21
C ILE A 97 -10.33 -9.39 2.40
N TYR A 98 -9.17 -8.74 2.39
CA TYR A 98 -7.96 -9.22 1.74
C TYR A 98 -7.02 -9.84 2.78
N ASN A 99 -6.71 -11.12 2.61
CA ASN A 99 -5.82 -11.89 3.49
C ASN A 99 -4.55 -12.26 2.70
N ALA A 100 -3.44 -11.56 2.94
CA ALA A 100 -2.16 -11.89 2.32
C ALA A 100 -1.61 -13.21 2.90
N LEU A 101 -1.14 -14.08 2.02
CA LEU A 101 -0.53 -15.35 2.37
C LEU A 101 0.99 -15.22 2.36
N PRO A 102 1.72 -15.99 3.19
CA PRO A 102 3.18 -15.92 3.21
C PRO A 102 3.78 -16.35 1.87
N LEU A 103 4.77 -15.60 1.39
CA LEU A 103 5.61 -16.06 0.28
C LEU A 103 6.48 -17.23 0.76
N THR A 104 6.41 -18.36 0.07
CA THR A 104 7.19 -19.57 0.41
C THR A 104 8.18 -19.92 -0.71
N ASP A 105 9.17 -20.76 -0.41
CA ASP A 105 10.20 -21.20 -1.37
C ASP A 105 9.61 -21.85 -2.64
N ALA A 106 8.48 -22.55 -2.50
CA ALA A 106 7.74 -23.15 -3.62
C ALA A 106 7.26 -22.12 -4.65
N HIS A 107 7.10 -20.85 -4.27
CA HIS A 107 6.72 -19.77 -5.18
C HIS A 107 7.91 -19.23 -5.97
N ILE A 108 9.14 -19.47 -5.52
CA ILE A 108 10.37 -18.92 -6.10
C ILE A 108 11.08 -19.99 -6.96
N THR A 109 10.91 -21.27 -6.62
CA THR A 109 11.50 -22.41 -7.33
C THR A 109 10.60 -22.90 -8.47
N PRO A 110 11.10 -23.06 -9.71
CA PRO A 110 10.32 -23.62 -10.81
C PRO A 110 9.85 -25.05 -10.54
N PRO A 111 8.63 -25.43 -10.97
CA PRO A 111 8.15 -26.80 -10.83
C PRO A 111 9.01 -27.75 -11.70
N GLY A 112 9.81 -28.58 -11.04
CA GLY A 112 10.74 -29.53 -11.66
C GLY A 112 12.21 -29.37 -11.23
N GLU A 113 12.59 -28.23 -10.63
CA GLU A 113 13.93 -28.04 -10.03
C GLU A 113 13.97 -28.41 -8.54
N SER A 114 12.84 -28.80 -7.96
CA SER A 114 12.71 -29.39 -6.63
C SER A 114 13.24 -30.84 -6.60
N SER A 115 14.48 -31.03 -7.05
CA SER A 115 15.25 -32.26 -6.96
C SER A 115 16.60 -32.03 -6.30
N LEU A 116 16.58 -31.51 -5.07
CA LEU A 116 17.68 -31.69 -4.13
C LEU A 116 17.13 -32.08 -2.76
N SER A 117 17.05 -33.39 -2.58
CA SER A 117 17.36 -34.16 -1.38
C SER A 117 16.97 -33.55 -0.01
N ASP A 118 15.82 -33.98 0.52
CA ASP A 118 15.75 -34.29 1.94
C ASP A 118 15.62 -35.81 2.09
N LEU A 119 16.78 -36.43 2.29
CA LEU A 119 16.91 -37.78 2.80
C LEU A 119 16.46 -37.77 4.26
N SER A 120 15.31 -38.40 4.50
CA SER A 120 14.94 -39.20 5.68
C SER A 120 15.86 -39.15 6.92
N GLU A 121 15.30 -38.70 8.04
CA GLU A 121 15.33 -39.40 9.33
C GLU A 121 14.08 -38.98 10.11
N ALA A 122 12.96 -39.68 9.91
CA ALA A 122 12.47 -40.78 10.76
C ALA A 122 11.85 -40.29 12.09
N GLU A 123 10.52 -40.44 12.13
CA GLU A 123 9.66 -40.87 13.26
C GLU A 123 9.81 -40.17 14.63
N GLU A 124 8.74 -39.67 15.24
CA GLU A 124 7.71 -40.53 15.82
C GLU A 124 6.34 -39.84 15.89
N ALA A 125 5.33 -40.58 15.47
CA ALA A 125 3.92 -40.28 15.69
C ALA A 125 3.59 -40.34 17.19
N GLN A 126 2.66 -39.49 17.66
CA GLN A 126 1.64 -39.94 18.61
C GLN A 126 0.44 -38.99 18.67
N GLU A 127 -0.63 -39.47 18.03
CA GLU A 127 -2.02 -39.55 18.52
C GLU A 127 -2.71 -38.31 19.12
N GLN A 128 -3.84 -37.96 18.49
CA GLN A 128 -4.96 -37.27 19.10
C GLN A 128 -5.38 -37.93 20.42
N PRO A 129 -6.06 -37.16 21.28
CA PRO A 129 -7.35 -37.65 21.76
C PRO A 129 -8.49 -36.63 21.59
N LYS A 130 -9.61 -37.12 21.07
CA LYS A 130 -10.95 -36.54 21.26
C LYS A 130 -11.25 -36.39 22.76
N GLY A 131 -11.86 -35.28 23.16
CA GLY A 131 -12.41 -35.16 24.52
C GLY A 131 -13.09 -33.83 24.80
N HIS A 132 -14.42 -33.86 24.80
CA HIS A 132 -15.36 -32.83 25.27
C HIS A 132 -14.94 -32.09 26.56
N LYS A 133 -15.16 -30.77 26.62
CA LYS A 133 -16.11 -30.10 27.55
C LYS A 133 -15.97 -28.58 27.50
N GLN A 134 -17.12 -27.91 27.35
CA GLN A 134 -17.33 -26.51 27.72
C GLN A 134 -16.94 -26.26 29.19
N PRO A 135 -16.61 -25.01 29.54
CA PRO A 135 -17.06 -24.41 30.78
C PRO A 135 -18.15 -23.36 30.51
N SER A 136 -19.15 -23.40 31.36
CA SER A 136 -20.25 -22.45 31.57
C SER A 136 -19.89 -21.51 32.72
N PHE A 137 -20.65 -20.42 32.86
CA PHE A 137 -20.81 -19.51 34.03
C PHE A 137 -19.80 -18.32 34.05
N ASP A 138 -20.14 -17.03 34.21
CA ASP A 138 -21.44 -16.39 34.47
C ASP A 138 -21.49 -14.89 34.12
N VAL A 139 -22.73 -14.43 34.06
CA VAL A 139 -23.27 -13.09 33.81
C VAL A 139 -23.01 -12.10 34.96
N LEU A 140 -22.93 -10.80 34.63
CA LEU A 140 -23.56 -9.61 35.26
C LEU A 140 -22.96 -8.37 34.55
N ASP A 141 -23.61 -7.81 33.52
CA ASP A 141 -24.71 -6.80 33.52
C ASP A 141 -24.36 -5.44 34.14
N ASP A 142 -24.59 -4.39 33.34
CA ASP A 142 -25.07 -3.03 33.66
C ASP A 142 -24.72 -2.13 32.46
N ASP A 143 -25.52 -2.12 31.39
CA ASP A 143 -26.73 -1.31 31.20
C ASP A 143 -26.43 0.20 31.01
N TRP A 144 -26.42 0.65 29.74
CA TRP A 144 -27.15 1.87 29.40
C TRP A 144 -27.63 1.84 27.94
N ASP A 145 -28.94 1.83 27.88
CA ASP A 145 -29.86 1.82 26.77
C ASP A 145 -29.86 3.11 25.92
N ALA A 146 -30.34 2.92 24.69
CA ALA A 146 -31.17 3.81 23.89
C ALA A 146 -30.59 4.53 22.64
N PRO A 147 -31.40 4.62 21.55
CA PRO A 147 -30.89 4.60 20.17
C PRO A 147 -31.38 5.76 19.27
N LEU A 148 -30.91 5.71 18.00
CA LEU A 148 -31.43 6.35 16.76
C LEU A 148 -31.03 7.83 16.52
N PRO A 149 -31.09 8.38 15.27
CA PRO A 149 -31.55 7.77 14.00
C PRO A 149 -30.59 7.96 12.81
N TRP A 150 -30.65 7.04 11.84
CA TRP A 150 -30.15 7.27 10.48
C TRP A 150 -31.39 7.47 9.59
N GLU A 151 -31.66 8.72 9.23
CA GLU A 151 -32.59 9.05 8.14
C GLU A 151 -31.89 9.94 7.11
N THR A 152 -31.81 9.37 5.90
CA THR A 152 -32.04 9.95 4.56
C THR A 152 -31.42 11.29 4.14
N GLU A 153 -30.71 11.18 3.01
CA GLU A 153 -30.61 12.09 1.85
C GLU A 153 -30.64 13.62 2.04
N GLU A 154 -29.62 14.29 1.47
CA GLU A 154 -29.71 15.30 0.39
C GLU A 154 -28.31 16.00 0.28
N THR A 155 -27.75 16.04 -0.92
CA THR A 155 -26.54 16.83 -1.30
C THR A 155 -26.77 18.36 -1.20
N PRO A 156 -25.81 19.26 -1.52
CA PRO A 156 -24.34 19.25 -1.43
C PRO A 156 -23.80 20.54 -0.75
N VAL A 157 -22.66 20.50 -0.04
CA VAL A 157 -21.93 21.76 0.23
C VAL A 157 -20.41 21.57 0.25
N SER A 158 -19.79 22.30 -0.67
CA SER A 158 -18.40 22.77 -0.63
C SER A 158 -18.01 23.22 0.78
N SER A 159 -16.85 22.78 1.27
CA SER A 159 -16.06 23.56 2.22
C SER A 159 -14.59 23.18 2.10
N SER A 160 -13.83 24.15 1.61
CA SER A 160 -12.38 24.20 1.73
C SER A 160 -12.02 24.23 3.22
N GLU A 161 -11.33 23.19 3.71
CA GLU A 161 -10.67 23.29 5.01
C GLU A 161 -9.20 23.64 4.81
N LYS A 162 -8.98 24.95 4.88
CA LYS A 162 -7.72 25.66 4.99
C LYS A 162 -7.04 25.26 6.30
N VAL A 163 -6.01 24.42 6.25
CA VAL A 163 -5.01 24.36 7.32
C VAL A 163 -3.98 25.45 7.02
N ALA A 164 -4.07 26.54 7.77
CA ALA A 164 -3.08 27.60 7.78
C ALA A 164 -1.75 27.01 8.25
N ASN A 165 -0.73 27.06 7.40
CA ASN A 165 0.64 27.21 7.86
C ASN A 165 1.16 28.51 7.25
N ASP A 166 0.87 29.61 7.94
CA ASP A 166 1.29 30.97 7.57
C ASP A 166 2.76 31.18 7.93
N ASN A 167 3.63 30.32 7.39
CA ASN A 167 5.04 30.66 7.24
C ASN A 167 5.40 30.37 5.78
N GLU A 168 5.46 31.43 4.97
CA GLU A 168 5.78 31.32 3.54
C GLU A 168 7.09 30.55 3.31
N GLU A 169 8.01 30.65 4.27
CA GLU A 169 9.27 29.93 4.31
C GLU A 169 9.10 28.41 4.48
N ASP A 170 8.16 27.94 5.31
CA ASP A 170 7.90 26.50 5.47
C ASP A 170 7.30 25.91 4.19
N VAL A 171 6.46 26.67 3.50
CA VAL A 171 5.89 26.24 2.20
C VAL A 171 6.99 26.14 1.14
N LEU A 172 7.93 27.08 1.14
CA LEU A 172 9.08 27.08 0.26
C LEU A 172 10.03 25.92 0.57
N GLU A 173 10.34 25.69 1.84
CA GLU A 173 11.26 24.63 2.30
C GLU A 173 10.70 23.23 2.04
N ASN A 174 9.39 23.02 2.28
CA ASN A 174 8.73 21.76 1.97
C ASN A 174 8.76 21.46 0.46
N PHE A 175 8.57 22.48 -0.38
CA PHE A 175 8.63 22.30 -1.82
C PHE A 175 10.07 22.16 -2.33
N ALA A 176 11.04 22.84 -1.72
CA ALA A 176 12.47 22.68 -2.00
C ALA A 176 12.94 21.26 -1.68
N SER A 177 12.55 20.72 -0.53
CA SER A 177 12.81 19.33 -0.14
C SER A 177 12.26 18.33 -1.17
N LEU A 178 11.08 18.61 -1.72
CA LEU A 178 10.48 17.79 -2.78
C LEU A 178 11.29 17.84 -4.08
N ILE A 179 11.81 19.01 -4.46
CA ILE A 179 12.69 19.18 -5.63
C ILE A 179 13.97 18.36 -5.47
N ILE A 180 14.62 18.43 -4.29
CA ILE A 180 15.86 17.68 -4.01
C ILE A 180 15.61 16.17 -4.10
N ARG A 181 14.52 15.68 -3.50
CA ARG A 181 14.20 14.25 -3.48
C ARG A 181 13.98 13.69 -4.90
N GLU A 182 13.31 14.45 -5.76
CA GLU A 182 12.90 13.98 -7.08
C GLU A 182 13.85 14.44 -8.20
N LYS A 183 14.99 15.10 -7.88
CA LYS A 183 15.92 15.68 -8.86
C LYS A 183 16.45 14.67 -9.88
N HIS A 184 16.60 13.40 -9.46
CA HIS A 184 17.04 12.29 -10.30
C HIS A 184 16.05 11.94 -11.44
N ARG A 185 14.80 12.43 -11.36
CA ARG A 185 13.76 12.26 -12.39
C ARG A 185 13.69 13.44 -13.36
N ARG A 186 14.67 14.34 -13.30
CA ARG A 186 14.79 15.44 -14.25
C ARG A 186 15.02 14.87 -15.64
N ILE A 187 14.28 15.39 -16.60
CA ILE A 187 14.50 15.10 -18.02
C ILE A 187 15.62 16.05 -18.47
N GLY A 188 16.67 15.50 -19.09
CA GLY A 188 17.83 16.28 -19.53
C GLY A 188 17.40 17.49 -20.38
N GLY A 189 17.93 18.68 -20.04
CA GLY A 189 17.63 19.94 -20.73
C GLY A 189 16.43 20.74 -20.21
N SER A 190 15.71 20.27 -19.18
CA SER A 190 14.63 21.07 -18.56
C SER A 190 15.16 22.12 -17.58
N SER A 191 14.66 23.35 -17.65
CA SER A 191 15.01 24.41 -16.69
C SER A 191 14.50 24.08 -15.28
N PHE A 192 15.06 24.73 -14.24
CA PHE A 192 14.56 24.58 -12.86
C PHE A 192 13.05 24.83 -12.77
N ILE A 193 12.57 25.86 -13.47
CA ILE A 193 11.15 26.24 -13.49
C ILE A 193 10.28 25.17 -14.16
N ASP A 194 10.72 24.60 -15.28
CA ASP A 194 9.98 23.53 -15.96
C ASP A 194 9.90 22.27 -15.08
N PHE A 195 11.00 21.94 -14.42
CA PHE A 195 11.04 20.84 -13.47
C PHE A 195 10.10 21.09 -12.28
N ALA A 196 10.15 22.27 -11.67
CA ALA A 196 9.29 22.65 -10.56
C ALA A 196 7.80 22.66 -10.95
N ASN A 197 7.46 23.11 -12.16
CA ASN A 197 6.09 23.07 -12.68
C ASN A 197 5.60 21.63 -12.92
N SER A 198 6.44 20.78 -13.51
CA SER A 198 6.15 19.36 -13.70
C SER A 198 5.94 18.65 -12.36
N LEU A 199 6.72 19.01 -11.35
CA LEU A 199 6.62 18.46 -10.00
C LEU A 199 5.33 18.91 -9.31
N ALA A 200 5.02 20.21 -9.37
CA ALA A 200 3.76 20.76 -8.88
C ALA A 200 2.55 20.05 -9.49
N TYR A 201 2.53 19.89 -10.82
CA TYR A 201 1.46 19.18 -11.53
C TYR A 201 1.34 17.71 -11.09
N ARG A 202 2.46 16.98 -11.01
CA ARG A 202 2.47 15.55 -10.62
C ARG A 202 1.99 15.30 -9.19
N HIS A 203 2.19 16.27 -8.30
CA HIS A 203 1.79 16.19 -6.90
C HIS A 203 0.45 16.90 -6.62
N GLY A 204 -0.20 17.49 -7.63
CA GLY A 204 -1.45 18.24 -7.43
C GLY A 204 -1.26 19.50 -6.57
N LEU A 205 -0.04 20.03 -6.52
CA LEU A 205 0.33 21.20 -5.73
C LEU A 205 0.40 22.43 -6.64
N LYS A 206 0.23 23.61 -6.05
CA LYS A 206 0.59 24.87 -6.71
C LYS A 206 2.07 25.15 -6.43
N ARG A 207 2.85 25.46 -7.47
CA ARG A 207 4.24 25.90 -7.29
C ARG A 207 4.26 27.16 -6.40
N PRO A 208 5.03 27.17 -5.29
CA PRO A 208 5.14 28.35 -4.45
C PRO A 208 5.75 29.53 -5.23
N ASN A 209 5.26 30.74 -4.95
CA ASN A 209 5.85 31.96 -5.51
C ASN A 209 7.22 32.19 -4.87
N GLY A 210 8.24 32.53 -5.67
CA GLY A 210 9.60 32.76 -5.16
C GLY A 210 10.42 31.49 -4.90
N ILE A 211 9.91 30.30 -5.25
CA ILE A 211 10.64 29.03 -5.04
C ILE A 211 12.03 29.01 -5.69
N GLU A 212 12.20 29.62 -6.85
CA GLU A 212 13.49 29.68 -7.55
C GLU A 212 14.50 30.54 -6.80
N ALA A 213 14.09 31.72 -6.33
CA ALA A 213 14.94 32.60 -5.52
C ALA A 213 15.29 31.97 -4.17
N TYR A 214 14.31 31.31 -3.54
CA TYR A 214 14.54 30.57 -2.29
C TYR A 214 15.54 29.42 -2.51
N PHE A 215 15.32 28.62 -3.55
CA PHE A 215 16.14 27.44 -3.82
C PHE A 215 17.57 27.82 -4.24
N SER A 216 17.74 28.84 -5.07
CA SER A 216 19.05 29.37 -5.46
C SER A 216 19.86 29.87 -4.25
N LYS A 217 19.19 30.46 -3.25
CA LYS A 217 19.83 30.98 -2.04
C LYS A 217 20.16 29.89 -1.01
N HIS A 218 19.28 28.91 -0.80
CA HIS A 218 19.41 27.90 0.26
C HIS A 218 20.10 26.61 -0.23
N TYR A 219 20.02 26.32 -1.53
CA TYR A 219 20.55 25.12 -2.16
C TYR A 219 21.36 25.42 -3.44
N PRO A 220 22.36 26.32 -3.39
CA PRO A 220 23.09 26.78 -4.57
C PRO A 220 23.75 25.63 -5.35
N ASN A 221 24.39 24.69 -4.65
CA ASN A 221 25.05 23.54 -5.29
C ASN A 221 24.08 22.64 -6.07
N VAL A 222 22.83 22.54 -5.61
CA VAL A 222 21.80 21.75 -6.29
C VAL A 222 21.15 22.56 -7.39
N TYR A 223 21.07 23.88 -7.22
CA TYR A 223 20.54 24.80 -8.21
C TYR A 223 21.46 24.88 -9.44
N GLU A 224 22.78 24.90 -9.25
CA GLU A 224 23.77 24.90 -10.34
C GLU A 224 23.69 23.63 -11.20
N ASP A 225 23.31 22.47 -10.64
CA ASP A 225 23.01 21.24 -11.40
C ASP A 225 21.91 21.48 -12.45
N PHE A 226 21.01 22.46 -12.25
CA PHE A 226 19.96 22.80 -13.22
C PHE A 226 20.45 23.61 -14.42
N ASP A 227 21.58 24.32 -14.31
CA ASP A 227 22.15 25.10 -15.39
C ASP A 227 23.14 24.30 -16.26
N LEU A 228 23.56 23.12 -15.78
CA LEU A 228 24.41 22.22 -16.53
C LEU A 228 23.59 21.37 -17.52
N PRO A 229 23.98 21.30 -18.81
CA PRO A 229 23.40 20.34 -19.73
C PRO A 229 23.78 18.92 -19.28
N PHE A 230 22.76 18.06 -19.20
CA PHE A 230 22.87 16.65 -18.84
C PHE A 230 23.62 15.83 -19.89
#